data_AF-A0A1M6QML4-F1
#
_entry.id   AF-A0A1M6QML4-F1
#
_cell.length_a   1.000
_cell.length_b   1.000
_cell.length_c   1.000
_cell.angle_alpha   90.00
_cell.angle_beta   90.00
_cell.angle_gamma   90.00
#
_symmetry.space_group_name_H-M   'P 1'
#
loop_
_entity.id
_entity.type
_entity.pdbx_description
1 polymer ?
#
loop_
_entity_poly.entity_id
_entity_poly.type
_entity_poly.pdbx_seq_one_letter_code
_entity_poly.pdbx_strand_id
1 'polypeptide(L)'
;MFKKKRFISFTIFLIGLSIISSIITYKIVIDRTTKKTVLTSDSENLNNIKKLSMSKPKEDRESQLSINEIFQNIEKVSVKKNIQLSQALDLEDKDKDIVVACFKALQKSEYSKDKFTKENFDFHSYDYEINLKSKNIVIGLYYESGYIIVNILQGKEGIKNIYKVDKKEFQDFMEILEDIYLNRLLEVILYPLPQEIYINAKDENAVYVARRKEIKNLISKFKIIEIGDQENLVGIPTRYPSYDITIKRNNYEQKFHFINEEFMIINTPIFYLYCKYDKELWDFIVDKLPQENTAKENELKFLMKSEKVVVKDLQGIYDLENHTYYNIELPRQILRSNLKRVGKSNQIVFNEDLKFVLKFYVDGQSKEVLIYNNYIVYGESLYYSKNIGENIRSSLMVP
;
A
#
# COMPACT_ATOMS: atom_id res chain seq x y z
N MET A 1 -42.49 32.72 10.06
CA MET A 1 -41.34 33.63 9.81
C MET A 1 -40.05 33.25 10.57
N PHE A 2 -40.12 32.67 11.78
CA PHE A 2 -38.96 32.33 12.62
C PHE A 2 -38.01 31.23 12.09
N LYS A 3 -38.52 30.23 11.34
CA LYS A 3 -37.68 29.14 10.79
C LYS A 3 -36.73 29.61 9.68
N LYS A 4 -37.12 30.61 8.89
CA LYS A 4 -36.31 31.15 7.78
C LYS A 4 -35.09 31.93 8.28
N LYS A 5 -35.23 32.69 9.38
CA LYS A 5 -34.11 33.42 10.00
C LYS A 5 -33.07 32.48 10.61
N ARG A 6 -33.48 31.38 11.24
CA ARG A 6 -32.56 30.36 11.78
C ARG A 6 -31.80 29.62 10.68
N PHE A 7 -32.47 29.30 9.58
CA PHE A 7 -31.81 28.68 8.43
C PHE A 7 -30.75 29.59 7.82
N ILE A 8 -31.08 30.87 7.58
CA ILE A 8 -30.12 31.85 7.04
C ILE A 8 -28.93 32.04 7.99
N SER A 9 -29.16 32.14 9.29
CA SER A 9 -28.08 32.25 10.29
C SER A 9 -27.17 31.03 10.33
N PHE A 10 -27.73 29.82 10.14
CA PHE A 10 -26.97 28.58 10.09
C PHE A 10 -26.13 28.48 8.80
N THR A 11 -26.69 28.88 7.65
CA THR A 11 -25.94 28.93 6.39
C THR A 11 -24.79 29.93 6.45
N ILE A 12 -25.00 31.12 7.02
CA ILE A 12 -23.95 32.13 7.19
C ILE A 12 -22.83 31.61 8.12
N PHE A 13 -23.19 30.88 9.18
CA PHE A 13 -22.22 30.26 10.08
C PHE A 13 -21.36 29.19 9.36
N LEU A 14 -21.97 28.34 8.54
CA LEU A 14 -21.25 27.34 7.74
C LEU A 14 -20.31 27.97 6.70
N ILE A 15 -20.75 29.06 6.05
CA ILE A 15 -19.89 29.83 5.13
C ILE A 15 -18.70 30.42 5.89
N GLY A 16 -18.92 30.95 7.10
CA GLY A 16 -17.85 31.46 7.96
C GLY A 16 -16.81 30.40 8.32
N LEU A 17 -17.26 29.19 8.69
CA LEU A 17 -16.36 28.06 8.96
C LEU A 17 -15.56 27.63 7.73
N SER A 18 -16.19 27.64 6.54
CA SER A 18 -15.51 27.33 5.28
C SER A 18 -14.41 28.35 4.96
N ILE A 19 -14.66 29.65 5.18
CA ILE A 19 -13.67 30.70 4.92
C ILE A 19 -12.48 30.57 5.89
N ILE A 20 -12.74 30.32 7.18
CA ILE A 20 -11.68 30.15 8.18
C ILE A 20 -10.84 28.90 7.87
N SER A 21 -11.47 27.79 7.49
CA SER A 21 -10.78 26.56 7.07
C SER A 21 -9.90 26.80 5.85
N SER A 22 -10.39 27.55 4.86
CA SER A 22 -9.62 27.92 3.66
C SER A 22 -8.44 28.84 3.99
N ILE A 23 -8.59 29.79 4.91
CA ILE A 23 -7.49 30.66 5.37
C ILE A 23 -6.42 29.86 6.09
N ILE A 24 -6.80 28.94 6.98
CA ILE A 24 -5.85 28.07 7.71
C ILE A 24 -5.11 27.17 6.71
N THR A 25 -5.84 26.57 5.77
CA THR A 25 -5.25 25.71 4.73
C THR A 25 -4.30 26.51 3.83
N TYR A 26 -4.69 27.71 3.40
CA TYR A 26 -3.87 28.61 2.62
C TYR A 26 -2.59 29.02 3.37
N LYS A 27 -2.69 29.30 4.68
CA LYS A 27 -1.53 29.66 5.51
C LYS A 27 -0.56 28.49 5.69
N ILE A 28 -1.06 27.27 5.87
CA ILE A 28 -0.24 26.04 5.94
C ILE A 28 0.48 25.77 4.62
N VAL A 29 -0.19 26.01 3.48
CA VAL A 29 0.37 25.79 2.14
C VAL A 29 1.39 26.88 1.76
N ILE A 30 1.15 28.13 2.16
CA ILE A 30 2.06 29.25 1.88
C ILE A 30 3.29 29.28 2.80
N ASP A 31 3.16 28.96 4.09
CA ASP A 31 4.34 28.85 4.97
C ASP A 31 5.29 27.72 4.53
N ARG A 32 4.81 26.76 3.72
CA ARG A 32 5.65 25.74 3.06
C ARG A 32 6.32 26.20 1.76
N THR A 33 5.87 27.30 1.13
CA THR A 33 6.33 27.71 -0.21
C THR A 33 7.07 29.05 -0.25
N THR A 34 6.97 29.90 0.78
CA THR A 34 7.71 31.19 0.85
C THR A 34 8.81 31.20 1.91
N LYS A 35 9.95 30.56 1.62
CA LYS A 35 11.25 30.97 2.16
C LYS A 35 12.34 31.08 1.08
N LYS A 36 11.95 31.53 -0.12
CA LYS A 36 12.86 32.15 -1.10
C LYS A 36 12.80 33.67 -0.90
N THR A 37 13.79 34.20 -0.18
CA THR A 37 14.01 35.64 -0.04
C THR A 37 14.56 36.19 -1.36
N VAL A 38 13.87 37.21 -1.85
CA VAL A 38 14.30 38.13 -2.90
C VAL A 38 15.60 38.82 -2.46
N LEU A 39 16.64 38.72 -3.26
CA LEU A 39 17.80 39.59 -3.21
C LEU A 39 17.46 40.83 -4.05
N THR A 40 17.27 41.96 -3.38
CA THR A 40 17.34 43.29 -4.01
C THR A 40 18.80 43.61 -4.26
N SER A 41 19.07 44.01 -5.50
CA SER A 41 20.28 44.65 -5.97
C SER A 41 20.53 45.97 -5.24
N ASP A 42 21.80 46.25 -4.96
CA ASP A 42 22.51 47.51 -5.27
C ASP A 42 23.69 47.69 -4.32
N SER A 43 24.89 47.44 -4.82
CA SER A 43 25.98 48.42 -4.77
C SER A 43 27.18 47.90 -5.56
N GLU A 44 27.38 48.57 -6.68
CA GLU A 44 28.60 48.60 -7.45
C GLU A 44 29.78 49.02 -6.55
N ASN A 45 30.88 48.27 -6.59
CA ASN A 45 32.21 48.87 -6.67
C ASN A 45 33.25 47.85 -7.17
N LEU A 46 33.42 47.92 -8.48
CA LEU A 46 34.64 47.82 -9.26
C LEU A 46 35.97 47.55 -8.52
N ASN A 47 36.64 46.50 -9.02
CA ASN A 47 38.05 46.45 -9.41
C ASN A 47 39.12 46.80 -8.36
N ASN A 48 39.95 45.79 -8.02
CA ASN A 48 41.36 45.83 -8.40
C ASN A 48 42.14 44.50 -8.17
N ILE A 49 42.75 44.03 -9.27
CA ILE A 49 44.14 43.52 -9.39
C ILE A 49 44.44 42.05 -8.98
N LYS A 50 44.36 41.19 -10.01
CA LYS A 50 45.42 40.32 -10.59
C LYS A 50 46.52 39.71 -9.67
N LYS A 51 46.51 38.37 -9.69
CA LYS A 51 47.60 37.43 -10.09
C LYS A 51 48.76 37.09 -9.13
N LEU A 52 48.91 35.76 -8.99
CA LEU A 52 50.11 34.95 -8.77
C LEU A 52 50.79 35.02 -7.38
N SER A 53 50.60 33.98 -6.58
CA SER A 53 51.65 32.97 -6.32
C SER A 53 51.16 31.91 -5.34
N MET A 54 51.59 30.68 -5.60
CA MET A 54 51.33 29.49 -4.81
C MET A 54 51.69 29.66 -3.34
N SER A 55 50.72 29.43 -2.45
CA SER A 55 50.90 28.57 -1.29
C SER A 55 49.51 28.16 -0.82
N LYS A 56 49.28 26.83 -0.72
CA LYS A 56 48.07 26.28 -0.10
C LYS A 56 47.97 26.82 1.33
N PRO A 57 46.94 27.60 1.70
CA PRO A 57 46.53 27.64 3.09
C PRO A 57 45.83 26.31 3.36
N LYS A 58 46.17 25.71 4.50
CA LYS A 58 45.43 24.59 5.08
C LYS A 58 43.95 24.97 5.11
N GLU A 59 43.15 24.31 4.27
CA GLU A 59 41.70 24.31 4.49
C GLU A 59 41.45 23.63 5.82
N ASP A 60 40.75 24.36 6.66
CA ASP A 60 40.30 23.99 7.98
C ASP A 60 39.67 22.60 7.93
N ARG A 61 40.28 21.67 8.66
CA ARG A 61 39.61 20.48 9.15
C ARG A 61 38.58 20.93 10.18
N GLU A 62 37.46 21.51 9.72
CA GLU A 62 36.24 21.46 10.52
C GLU A 62 35.93 19.98 10.76
N SER A 63 35.80 19.65 12.03
CA SER A 63 35.72 18.29 12.57
C SER A 63 34.71 17.44 11.79
N GLN A 64 35.21 16.56 10.92
CA GLN A 64 34.47 15.37 10.49
C GLN A 64 34.20 14.54 11.75
N LEU A 65 33.06 14.76 12.40
CA LEU A 65 32.48 13.80 13.33
C LEU A 65 32.49 12.45 12.62
N SER A 66 33.08 11.44 13.23
CA SER A 66 33.07 10.11 12.65
C SER A 66 31.61 9.72 12.44
N ILE A 67 31.27 9.16 11.28
CA ILE A 67 29.91 8.68 10.98
C ILE A 67 29.36 7.74 12.07
N ASN A 68 30.22 7.08 12.84
CA ASN A 68 29.81 6.26 13.97
C ASN A 68 29.52 7.06 15.26
N GLU A 69 30.12 8.24 15.42
CA GLU A 69 29.89 9.16 16.55
C GLU A 69 28.52 9.85 16.48
N ILE A 70 27.91 9.91 15.29
CA ILE A 70 26.54 10.45 15.15
C ILE A 70 25.56 9.66 16.02
N PHE A 71 25.85 8.39 16.32
CA PHE A 71 25.03 7.52 17.16
C PHE A 71 25.28 7.59 18.67
N GLN A 72 26.17 8.46 19.16
CA GLN A 72 26.37 8.65 20.60
C GLN A 72 25.21 9.43 21.22
N ASN A 73 24.70 9.01 22.39
CA ASN A 73 23.63 9.72 23.13
C ASN A 73 22.35 9.96 22.30
N ILE A 74 21.92 8.96 21.51
CA ILE A 74 20.66 9.05 20.78
C ILE A 74 19.51 8.55 21.63
N GLU A 75 18.53 9.43 21.85
CA GLU A 75 17.30 9.11 22.56
C GLU A 75 16.24 8.52 21.63
N LYS A 76 16.11 9.06 20.40
CA LYS A 76 15.02 8.72 19.49
C LYS A 76 15.53 8.43 18.08
N VAL A 77 15.26 7.21 17.62
CA VAL A 77 15.49 6.76 16.25
C VAL A 77 14.15 6.37 15.63
N SER A 78 13.89 6.79 14.40
CA SER A 78 12.76 6.29 13.64
C SER A 78 13.17 5.86 12.24
N VAL A 79 12.56 4.79 11.74
CA VAL A 79 12.81 4.25 10.40
C VAL A 79 11.60 4.48 9.52
N LYS A 80 11.83 4.87 8.27
CA LYS A 80 10.79 4.99 7.25
C LYS A 80 11.26 4.28 5.98
N LYS A 81 10.46 3.34 5.46
CA LYS A 81 10.64 2.79 4.11
C LYS A 81 10.09 3.79 3.10
N ASN A 82 10.75 4.13 2.01
CA ASN A 82 10.29 5.18 1.10
C ASN A 82 9.39 4.64 -0.02
N ILE A 83 8.30 3.99 0.37
CA ILE A 83 7.21 3.56 -0.51
C ILE A 83 6.00 4.49 -0.37
N GLN A 84 5.08 4.48 -1.33
CA GLN A 84 3.80 5.19 -1.21
C GLN A 84 3.12 4.83 0.12
N LEU A 85 2.67 5.84 0.87
CA LEU A 85 1.96 5.69 2.17
C LEU A 85 2.79 5.18 3.37
N SER A 86 4.11 5.26 3.29
CA SER A 86 4.99 4.90 4.40
C SER A 86 5.01 5.89 5.56
N GLN A 87 4.88 5.36 6.78
CA GLN A 87 5.04 6.12 8.01
C GLN A 87 6.43 5.89 8.60
N ALA A 88 6.99 6.94 9.21
CA ALA A 88 8.16 6.81 10.07
C ALA A 88 7.76 6.17 11.40
N LEU A 89 8.38 5.04 11.73
CA LEU A 89 8.11 4.25 12.93
C LEU A 89 9.23 4.46 13.94
N ASP A 90 8.87 4.87 15.16
CA ASP A 90 9.83 5.01 16.26
C ASP A 90 10.30 3.62 16.74
N LEU A 91 11.62 3.44 16.80
CA LEU A 91 12.24 2.23 17.29
C LEU A 91 12.23 2.19 18.82
N GLU A 92 11.95 1.02 19.37
CA GLU A 92 12.14 0.74 20.80
C GLU A 92 13.62 0.52 21.12
N ASP A 93 13.98 0.55 22.41
CA ASP A 93 15.39 0.51 22.83
C ASP A 93 16.16 -0.69 22.27
N LYS A 94 15.57 -1.89 22.30
CA LYS A 94 16.21 -3.09 21.75
C LYS A 94 16.46 -2.99 20.24
N ASP A 95 15.45 -2.61 19.47
CA ASP A 95 15.56 -2.52 18.01
C ASP A 95 16.48 -1.38 17.58
N LYS A 96 16.40 -0.26 18.30
CA LYS A 96 17.32 0.87 18.18
C LYS A 96 18.75 0.38 18.37
N ASP A 97 19.04 -0.34 19.44
CA ASP A 97 20.40 -0.81 19.72
C ASP A 97 20.92 -1.75 18.64
N ILE A 98 20.06 -2.63 18.09
CA ILE A 98 20.41 -3.52 16.96
C ILE A 98 20.74 -2.69 15.72
N VAL A 99 19.85 -1.79 15.30
CA VAL A 99 20.07 -0.95 14.10
C VAL A 99 21.35 -0.12 14.25
N VAL A 100 21.57 0.47 15.43
CA VAL A 100 22.78 1.25 15.71
C VAL A 100 24.04 0.40 15.69
N ALA A 101 24.02 -0.80 16.28
CA ALA A 101 25.17 -1.69 16.30
C ALA A 101 25.51 -2.18 14.88
N CYS A 102 24.52 -2.66 14.12
CA CYS A 102 24.70 -3.10 12.75
C CYS A 102 25.18 -1.94 11.86
N PHE A 103 24.58 -0.75 12.00
CA PHE A 103 25.05 0.41 11.25
C PHE A 103 26.50 0.74 11.59
N LYS A 104 26.92 0.78 12.87
CA LYS A 104 28.31 1.05 13.24
C LYS A 104 29.31 0.02 12.71
N ALA A 105 28.86 -1.22 12.53
CA ALA A 105 29.69 -2.33 12.06
C ALA A 105 30.03 -2.25 10.57
N LEU A 106 29.19 -1.62 9.72
CA LEU A 106 29.48 -1.58 8.28
C LEU A 106 30.77 -0.81 7.99
N GLN A 107 31.58 -1.34 7.08
CA GLN A 107 32.75 -0.64 6.58
C GLN A 107 32.33 0.41 5.55
N LYS A 108 32.57 1.69 5.86
CA LYS A 108 32.11 2.82 5.04
C LYS A 108 33.30 3.55 4.45
N SER A 109 33.29 3.74 3.14
CA SER A 109 34.24 4.59 2.45
C SER A 109 33.56 5.90 2.08
N GLU A 110 34.17 7.04 2.39
CA GLU A 110 33.65 8.34 1.98
C GLU A 110 33.65 8.44 0.44
N TYR A 111 32.55 8.94 -0.11
CA TYR A 111 32.34 9.04 -1.55
C TYR A 111 32.10 10.49 -1.96
N SER A 112 32.69 10.90 -3.09
CA SER A 112 32.58 12.27 -3.58
C SER A 112 31.18 12.56 -4.10
N LYS A 113 30.64 13.73 -3.73
CA LYS A 113 29.37 14.28 -4.24
C LYS A 113 29.30 14.32 -5.76
N ASP A 114 30.39 14.73 -6.41
CA ASP A 114 30.46 14.86 -7.87
C ASP A 114 30.45 13.50 -8.59
N LYS A 115 30.96 12.45 -7.93
CA LYS A 115 30.89 11.09 -8.48
C LYS A 115 29.48 10.51 -8.31
N PHE A 116 28.87 10.71 -7.15
CA PHE A 116 27.51 10.25 -6.86
C PHE A 116 26.48 10.83 -7.85
N THR A 117 26.50 12.14 -8.10
CA THR A 117 25.56 12.78 -9.04
C THR A 117 25.79 12.37 -10.50
N LYS A 118 27.04 12.08 -10.89
CA LYS A 118 27.36 11.54 -12.23
C LYS A 118 26.83 10.14 -12.47
N GLU A 119 26.57 9.37 -11.40
CA GLU A 119 25.94 8.05 -11.47
C GLU A 119 24.39 8.14 -11.54
N ASN A 120 23.83 9.35 -11.75
CA ASN A 120 22.40 9.65 -11.86
C ASN A 120 21.56 9.37 -10.61
N PHE A 121 22.19 9.28 -9.43
CA PHE A 121 21.45 9.23 -8.17
C PHE A 121 21.03 10.64 -7.73
N ASP A 122 19.77 10.81 -7.34
CA ASP A 122 19.31 12.01 -6.65
C ASP A 122 19.44 11.85 -5.13
N PHE A 123 19.34 12.96 -4.38
CA PHE A 123 19.51 12.99 -2.91
C PHE A 123 18.23 12.71 -2.10
N HIS A 124 17.16 12.30 -2.76
CA HIS A 124 15.78 12.26 -2.26
C HIS A 124 15.05 10.92 -2.54
N SER A 125 15.61 10.04 -3.39
CA SER A 125 15.08 8.74 -3.78
C SER A 125 15.83 7.56 -3.14
N TYR A 126 15.99 7.60 -1.82
CA TYR A 126 16.49 6.46 -1.04
C TYR A 126 15.36 5.47 -0.73
N ASP A 127 15.68 4.18 -0.54
CA ASP A 127 14.73 3.11 -0.19
C ASP A 127 14.30 3.17 1.27
N TYR A 128 15.22 3.56 2.15
CA TYR A 128 14.96 3.70 3.59
C TYR A 128 15.58 4.98 4.15
N GLU A 129 14.94 5.49 5.19
CA GLU A 129 15.36 6.67 5.93
C GLU A 129 15.46 6.33 7.42
N ILE A 130 16.62 6.57 8.03
CA ILE A 130 16.82 6.51 9.48
C ILE A 130 16.93 7.94 10.00
N ASN A 131 15.98 8.33 10.85
CA ASN A 131 15.91 9.64 11.47
C ASN A 131 16.42 9.59 12.90
N LEU A 132 17.45 10.38 13.18
CA LEU A 132 18.00 10.58 14.51
C LEU A 132 17.45 11.90 15.05
N LYS A 133 16.20 11.85 15.56
CA LYS A 133 15.41 13.05 15.87
C LYS A 133 16.09 13.98 16.87
N SER A 134 16.75 13.43 17.90
CA SER A 134 17.43 14.23 18.93
C SER A 134 18.64 15.01 18.40
N LYS A 135 19.15 14.65 17.22
CA LYS A 135 20.33 15.29 16.59
C LYS A 135 20.02 16.01 15.29
N ASN A 136 18.76 16.00 14.83
CA ASN A 136 18.35 16.52 13.52
C ASN A 136 19.18 15.92 12.37
N ILE A 137 19.43 14.61 12.40
CA ILE A 137 20.15 13.89 11.34
C ILE A 137 19.20 12.94 10.62
N VAL A 138 19.29 12.92 9.30
CA VAL A 138 18.56 12.00 8.41
C VAL A 138 19.58 11.17 7.65
N ILE A 139 19.43 9.85 7.67
CA ILE A 139 20.31 8.92 6.96
C ILE A 139 19.48 8.24 5.87
N GLY A 140 19.76 8.55 4.61
CA GLY A 140 19.16 7.90 3.45
C GLY A 140 19.97 6.69 3.00
N LEU A 141 19.30 5.59 2.68
CA LEU A 141 19.89 4.30 2.34
C LEU A 141 19.43 3.87 0.92
N TYR A 142 20.38 3.62 0.02
CA TYR A 142 20.13 3.22 -1.38
C TYR A 142 20.50 1.74 -1.55
N TYR A 143 19.54 0.86 -1.30
CA TYR A 143 19.70 -0.58 -1.18
C TYR A 143 20.48 -1.18 -2.35
N GLU A 144 20.00 -0.97 -3.58
CA GLU A 144 20.58 -1.61 -4.77
C GLU A 144 22.02 -1.18 -5.06
N SER A 145 22.37 0.05 -4.64
CA SER A 145 23.60 0.73 -5.03
C SER A 145 24.66 0.79 -3.91
N GLY A 146 24.29 0.43 -2.69
CA GLY A 146 25.22 0.40 -1.54
C GLY A 146 25.62 1.78 -1.03
N TYR A 147 24.82 2.82 -1.30
CA TYR A 147 25.10 4.19 -0.87
C TYR A 147 24.35 4.57 0.40
N ILE A 148 25.03 5.31 1.27
CA ILE A 148 24.48 5.91 2.48
C ILE A 148 24.69 7.43 2.39
N ILE A 149 23.62 8.20 2.56
CA ILE A 149 23.68 9.66 2.63
C ILE A 149 23.35 10.09 4.04
N VAL A 150 24.28 10.75 4.72
CA VAL A 150 24.04 11.36 6.03
C VAL A 150 23.81 12.85 5.84
N ASN A 151 22.62 13.30 6.19
CA ASN A 151 22.20 14.70 6.11
C ASN A 151 22.03 15.27 7.52
N ILE A 152 22.91 16.18 7.92
CA ILE A 152 22.83 16.90 9.19
C ILE A 152 22.06 18.19 8.94
N LEU A 153 20.84 18.30 9.48
CA LEU A 153 19.96 19.44 9.26
C LEU A 153 20.40 20.62 10.15
N GLN A 154 21.31 21.44 9.62
CA GLN A 154 21.68 22.75 10.18
C GLN A 154 21.20 23.87 9.25
N GLY A 155 20.13 24.56 9.61
CA GLY A 155 19.63 25.70 8.82
C GLY A 155 18.99 25.31 7.48
N LYS A 156 19.22 26.11 6.42
CA LYS A 156 18.58 25.93 5.09
C LYS A 156 19.30 24.94 4.17
N GLU A 157 20.59 24.67 4.41
CA GLU A 157 21.39 23.74 3.61
C GLU A 157 22.05 22.75 4.58
N GLY A 158 21.51 21.54 4.65
CA GLY A 158 22.09 20.49 5.49
C GLY A 158 23.43 20.01 4.92
N ILE A 159 24.35 19.63 5.81
CA ILE A 159 25.63 19.03 5.43
C ILE A 159 25.34 17.60 4.98
N LYS A 160 25.69 17.28 3.74
CA LYS A 160 25.49 15.95 3.13
C LYS A 160 26.82 15.24 2.97
N ASN A 161 27.03 14.20 3.76
CA ASN A 161 28.15 13.28 3.59
C ASN A 161 27.65 12.02 2.88
N ILE A 162 28.42 11.51 1.92
CA ILE A 162 28.06 10.33 1.13
C ILE A 162 29.07 9.24 1.42
N TYR A 163 28.57 8.03 1.63
CA TYR A 163 29.40 6.86 1.90
C TYR A 163 28.99 5.71 1.00
N LYS A 164 29.98 4.90 0.62
CA LYS A 164 29.80 3.64 -0.08
C LYS A 164 30.19 2.48 0.83
N VAL A 165 29.33 1.46 0.85
CA VAL A 165 29.48 0.24 1.65
C VAL A 165 29.64 -0.96 0.73
N ASP A 166 30.32 -2.00 1.19
CA ASP A 166 30.33 -3.28 0.50
C ASP A 166 28.89 -3.80 0.29
N LYS A 167 28.62 -4.34 -0.90
CA LYS A 167 27.27 -4.73 -1.29
C LYS A 167 26.69 -5.81 -0.36
N LYS A 168 27.50 -6.78 0.06
CA LYS A 168 27.02 -7.88 0.90
C LYS A 168 26.77 -7.41 2.33
N GLU A 169 27.70 -6.66 2.93
CA GLU A 169 27.49 -6.08 4.26
C GLU A 169 26.24 -5.19 4.30
N PHE A 170 26.03 -4.42 3.23
CA PHE A 170 24.86 -3.55 3.13
C PHE A 170 23.56 -4.35 2.97
N GLN A 171 23.57 -5.44 2.20
CA GLN A 171 22.43 -6.34 2.08
C GLN A 171 22.03 -6.94 3.44
N ASP A 172 23.00 -7.48 4.19
CA ASP A 172 22.75 -8.05 5.51
C ASP A 172 22.14 -7.00 6.48
N PHE A 173 22.60 -5.76 6.43
CA PHE A 173 22.03 -4.67 7.24
C PHE A 173 20.61 -4.28 6.80
N MET A 174 20.35 -4.25 5.49
CA MET A 174 19.04 -3.88 4.95
C MET A 174 17.99 -4.93 5.25
N GLU A 175 18.34 -6.22 5.25
CA GLU A 175 17.46 -7.31 5.70
C GLU A 175 17.07 -7.15 7.17
N ILE A 176 18.03 -6.84 8.06
CA ILE A 176 17.77 -6.59 9.48
C ILE A 176 16.88 -5.35 9.66
N LEU A 177 17.16 -4.28 8.92
CA LEU A 177 16.38 -3.05 9.00
C LEU A 177 14.94 -3.25 8.51
N GLU A 178 14.76 -4.02 7.44
CA GLU A 178 13.45 -4.38 6.91
C GLU A 178 12.65 -5.22 7.89
N ASP A 179 13.24 -6.28 8.45
CA ASP A 179 12.57 -7.13 9.47
C ASP A 179 12.11 -6.29 10.67
N ILE A 180 12.99 -5.44 11.22
CA ILE A 180 12.63 -4.53 12.31
C ILE A 180 11.48 -3.59 11.88
N TYR A 181 11.56 -2.99 10.69
CA TYR A 181 10.52 -2.08 10.21
C TYR A 181 9.16 -2.78 10.08
N LEU A 182 9.12 -3.95 9.46
CA LEU A 182 7.89 -4.73 9.23
C LEU A 182 7.28 -5.22 10.55
N ASN A 183 8.10 -5.67 11.49
CA ASN A 183 7.64 -6.08 12.82
C ASN A 183 7.04 -4.89 13.59
N ARG A 184 7.68 -3.72 13.58
CA ARG A 184 7.14 -2.51 14.21
C ARG A 184 5.87 -2.02 13.54
N LEU A 185 5.78 -2.12 12.22
CA LEU A 185 4.58 -1.78 11.47
C LEU A 185 3.40 -2.66 11.89
N LEU A 186 3.63 -3.98 11.95
CA LEU A 186 2.63 -4.93 12.43
C LEU A 186 2.23 -4.63 13.87
N GLU A 187 3.17 -4.29 14.74
CA GLU A 187 2.84 -3.95 16.12
C GLU A 187 1.91 -2.73 16.21
N VAL A 188 2.19 -1.67 15.45
CA VAL A 188 1.34 -0.47 15.37
C VAL A 188 -0.06 -0.80 14.85
N ILE A 189 -0.16 -1.75 13.92
CA ILE A 189 -1.45 -2.17 13.33
C ILE A 189 -2.24 -3.06 14.32
N LEU A 190 -1.56 -4.02 14.95
CA LEU A 190 -2.17 -5.13 15.70
C LEU A 190 -2.30 -4.86 17.20
N TYR A 191 -1.56 -3.89 17.76
CA TYR A 191 -1.64 -3.53 19.18
C TYR A 191 -2.30 -2.17 19.43
N PRO A 192 -2.92 -1.96 20.62
CA PRO A 192 -3.13 -2.92 21.71
C PRO A 192 -4.00 -4.12 21.28
N LEU A 193 -4.09 -5.20 22.05
CA LEU A 193 -4.90 -6.35 21.62
C LEU A 193 -6.37 -5.94 21.38
N PRO A 194 -6.98 -6.34 20.26
CA PRO A 194 -8.34 -5.95 19.93
C PRO A 194 -9.37 -6.66 20.81
N GLN A 195 -10.57 -6.08 20.88
CA GLN A 195 -11.69 -6.66 21.64
C GLN A 195 -12.27 -7.89 20.92
N GLU A 196 -12.39 -7.78 19.60
CA GLU A 196 -13.03 -8.77 18.74
C GLU A 196 -12.28 -8.85 17.40
N ILE A 197 -12.09 -10.08 16.92
CA ILE A 197 -11.58 -10.37 15.58
C ILE A 197 -12.57 -11.31 14.89
N TYR A 198 -12.91 -10.98 13.65
CA TYR A 198 -13.82 -11.73 12.81
C TYR A 198 -13.07 -12.26 11.59
N ILE A 199 -13.21 -13.55 11.29
CA ILE A 199 -12.77 -14.16 10.04
C ILE A 199 -14.03 -14.36 9.18
N ASN A 200 -14.05 -13.76 8.00
CA ASN A 200 -15.21 -13.79 7.11
C ASN A 200 -14.84 -14.55 5.84
N ALA A 201 -15.63 -15.56 5.47
CA ALA A 201 -15.61 -16.14 4.14
C ALA A 201 -16.73 -15.48 3.33
N LYS A 202 -16.40 -14.41 2.59
CA LYS A 202 -17.37 -13.53 1.94
C LYS A 202 -18.25 -14.23 0.92
N ASP A 203 -17.66 -15.12 0.12
CA ASP A 203 -18.40 -15.85 -0.91
C ASP A 203 -19.44 -16.82 -0.32
N GLU A 204 -19.29 -17.16 0.96
CA GLU A 204 -20.16 -18.07 1.70
C GLU A 204 -21.09 -17.37 2.70
N ASN A 205 -20.91 -16.06 2.91
CA ASN A 205 -21.54 -15.32 4.01
C ASN A 205 -21.32 -15.99 5.38
N ALA A 206 -20.19 -16.69 5.55
CA ALA A 206 -19.85 -17.37 6.78
C ALA A 206 -18.89 -16.52 7.62
N VAL A 207 -19.10 -16.50 8.93
CA VAL A 207 -18.31 -15.69 9.86
C VAL A 207 -17.89 -16.53 11.06
N TYR A 208 -16.62 -16.48 11.38
CA TYR A 208 -16.05 -17.02 12.60
C TYR A 208 -15.60 -15.86 13.52
N VAL A 209 -16.01 -15.91 14.79
CA VAL A 209 -15.64 -14.91 15.80
C VAL A 209 -14.56 -15.50 16.70
N ALA A 210 -13.35 -14.93 16.64
CA ALA A 210 -12.22 -15.40 17.43
C ALA A 210 -12.48 -15.20 18.93
N ARG A 211 -12.30 -16.25 19.73
CA ARG A 211 -12.47 -16.15 21.19
C ARG A 211 -11.32 -15.36 21.79
N ARG A 212 -11.54 -14.67 22.92
CA ARG A 212 -10.50 -13.88 23.62
C ARG A 212 -9.20 -14.65 23.88
N LYS A 213 -9.29 -15.94 24.19
CA LYS A 213 -8.12 -16.81 24.43
C LYS A 213 -7.33 -17.11 23.14
N GLU A 214 -8.00 -17.08 21.98
CA GLU A 214 -7.42 -17.37 20.67
C GLU A 214 -6.87 -16.10 19.99
N ILE A 215 -7.35 -14.91 20.35
CA ILE A 215 -6.90 -13.63 19.77
C ILE A 215 -5.37 -13.51 19.81
N LYS A 216 -4.72 -13.81 20.94
CA LYS A 216 -3.26 -13.75 21.03
C LYS A 216 -2.57 -14.71 20.06
N ASN A 217 -3.10 -15.92 19.92
CA ASN A 217 -2.55 -16.91 19.00
C ASN A 217 -2.72 -16.43 17.55
N LEU A 218 -3.91 -15.97 17.16
CA LEU A 218 -4.16 -15.42 15.82
C LEU A 218 -3.25 -14.23 15.51
N ILE A 219 -3.13 -13.27 16.44
CA ILE A 219 -2.24 -12.10 16.27
C ILE A 219 -0.78 -12.54 16.08
N SER A 220 -0.33 -13.60 16.78
CA SER A 220 1.04 -14.12 16.63
C SER A 220 1.32 -14.76 15.26
N LYS A 221 0.28 -15.07 14.47
CA LYS A 221 0.43 -15.61 13.10
C LYS A 221 0.60 -14.52 12.05
N PHE A 222 0.35 -13.26 12.38
CA PHE A 222 0.60 -12.17 11.46
C PHE A 222 2.10 -11.94 11.30
N LYS A 223 2.58 -12.12 10.07
CA LYS A 223 3.94 -11.81 9.66
C LYS A 223 3.92 -11.29 8.23
N ILE A 224 4.37 -10.07 8.04
CA ILE A 224 4.55 -9.45 6.73
C ILE A 224 5.96 -9.81 6.28
N ILE A 225 6.07 -10.37 5.09
CA ILE A 225 7.36 -10.73 4.47
C ILE A 225 7.86 -9.54 3.66
N GLU A 226 6.96 -8.88 2.92
CA GLU A 226 7.32 -7.81 1.99
C GLU A 226 6.12 -6.87 1.82
N ILE A 227 6.39 -5.58 1.65
CA ILE A 227 5.40 -4.60 1.17
C ILE A 227 5.78 -4.25 -0.26
N GLY A 228 4.85 -4.49 -1.19
CA GLY A 228 5.02 -4.23 -2.61
C GLY A 228 4.08 -3.15 -3.14
N ASP A 229 4.25 -2.84 -4.42
CA ASP A 229 3.38 -1.91 -5.15
C ASP A 229 2.08 -2.58 -5.60
N GLN A 230 1.09 -1.76 -5.94
CA GLN A 230 -0.19 -2.25 -6.48
C GLN A 230 -0.01 -3.11 -7.72
N GLU A 231 0.95 -2.74 -8.58
CA GLU A 231 1.26 -3.43 -9.84
C GLU A 231 1.66 -4.89 -9.59
N ASN A 232 2.26 -5.18 -8.43
CA ASN A 232 2.64 -6.54 -8.05
C ASN A 232 1.44 -7.45 -7.79
N LEU A 233 0.23 -6.91 -7.64
CA LEU A 233 -1.00 -7.70 -7.43
C LEU A 233 -1.85 -7.88 -8.69
N VAL A 234 -1.50 -7.19 -9.78
CA VAL A 234 -2.22 -7.26 -11.05
C VAL A 234 -2.11 -8.69 -11.60
N GLY A 235 -3.25 -9.31 -11.90
CA GLY A 235 -3.31 -10.68 -12.41
C GLY A 235 -3.01 -11.81 -11.40
N ILE A 236 -2.80 -11.52 -10.11
CA ILE A 236 -2.54 -12.57 -9.11
C ILE A 236 -3.76 -13.49 -8.93
N PRO A 237 -3.61 -14.83 -8.99
CA PRO A 237 -4.71 -15.77 -8.75
C PRO A 237 -5.43 -15.50 -7.43
N THR A 238 -6.76 -15.33 -7.49
CA THR A 238 -7.57 -15.21 -6.28
C THR A 238 -8.11 -16.58 -5.86
N ARG A 239 -8.19 -16.82 -4.55
CA ARG A 239 -8.67 -18.09 -3.99
C ARG A 239 -10.16 -18.03 -3.66
N TYR A 240 -10.77 -19.21 -3.65
CA TYR A 240 -12.09 -19.44 -3.06
C TYR A 240 -11.96 -20.07 -1.67
N PRO A 241 -12.76 -19.64 -0.68
CA PRO A 241 -13.56 -18.41 -0.69
C PRO A 241 -12.67 -17.18 -0.52
N SER A 242 -13.23 -16.00 -0.80
CA SER A 242 -12.60 -14.72 -0.45
C SER A 242 -12.63 -14.53 1.07
N TYR A 243 -11.47 -14.61 1.72
CA TYR A 243 -11.33 -14.41 3.14
C TYR A 243 -10.99 -12.95 3.50
N ASP A 244 -11.59 -12.47 4.58
CA ASP A 244 -11.23 -11.22 5.25
C ASP A 244 -11.07 -11.44 6.75
N ILE A 245 -10.05 -10.83 7.35
CA ILE A 245 -10.02 -10.59 8.80
C ILE A 245 -10.46 -9.16 9.07
N THR A 246 -11.51 -9.01 9.88
CA THR A 246 -11.95 -7.74 10.44
C THR A 246 -11.49 -7.65 11.90
N ILE A 247 -10.73 -6.61 12.24
CA ILE A 247 -10.36 -6.29 13.61
C ILE A 247 -11.18 -5.08 14.06
N LYS A 248 -12.01 -5.27 15.10
CA LYS A 248 -12.87 -4.20 15.64
C LYS A 248 -12.27 -3.61 16.91
N ARG A 249 -12.11 -2.28 16.91
CA ARG A 249 -11.54 -1.52 18.03
C ARG A 249 -12.42 -0.32 18.30
N ASN A 250 -13.20 -0.31 19.40
CA ASN A 250 -14.05 0.81 19.87
C ASN A 250 -14.70 1.65 18.74
N ASN A 251 -13.93 2.59 18.16
CA ASN A 251 -14.38 3.61 17.21
C ASN A 251 -13.96 3.37 15.75
N TYR A 252 -13.22 2.29 15.43
CA TYR A 252 -12.84 1.98 14.04
C TYR A 252 -12.69 0.48 13.78
N GLU A 253 -12.69 0.15 12.49
CA GLU A 253 -12.53 -1.20 11.97
C GLU A 253 -11.30 -1.22 11.05
N GLN A 254 -10.51 -2.28 11.17
CA GLN A 254 -9.40 -2.58 10.27
C GLN A 254 -9.73 -3.86 9.50
N LYS A 255 -9.44 -3.89 8.20
CA LYS A 255 -9.69 -5.04 7.35
C LYS A 255 -8.41 -5.53 6.70
N PHE A 256 -8.23 -6.85 6.73
CA PHE A 256 -7.16 -7.56 6.05
C PHE A 256 -7.85 -8.45 5.02
N HIS A 257 -7.69 -8.10 3.74
CA HIS A 257 -8.30 -8.84 2.64
C HIS A 257 -7.28 -9.81 2.06
N PHE A 258 -7.61 -11.11 2.08
CA PHE A 258 -6.72 -12.16 1.59
C PHE A 258 -7.05 -12.46 0.13
N ILE A 259 -6.06 -12.31 -0.75
CA ILE A 259 -6.19 -12.63 -2.17
C ILE A 259 -5.99 -14.13 -2.36
N ASN A 260 -4.92 -14.66 -1.76
CA ASN A 260 -4.56 -16.07 -1.72
C ASN A 260 -3.66 -16.36 -0.50
N GLU A 261 -2.98 -17.51 -0.48
CA GLU A 261 -2.11 -17.97 0.61
C GLU A 261 -0.79 -17.18 0.78
N GLU A 262 -0.50 -16.24 -0.12
CA GLU A 262 0.75 -15.46 -0.13
C GLU A 262 0.53 -13.94 -0.05
N PHE A 263 -0.57 -13.44 -0.63
CA PHE A 263 -0.84 -12.01 -0.76
C PHE A 263 -2.08 -11.54 0.01
N MET A 264 -1.94 -10.43 0.72
CA MET A 264 -3.03 -9.73 1.40
C MET A 264 -2.97 -8.22 1.20
N ILE A 265 -4.13 -7.58 1.34
CA ILE A 265 -4.28 -6.13 1.38
C ILE A 265 -4.64 -5.72 2.80
N ILE A 266 -3.83 -4.85 3.39
CA ILE A 266 -4.12 -4.26 4.71
C ILE A 266 -4.80 -2.91 4.48
N ASN A 267 -6.05 -2.80 4.92
CA ASN A 267 -6.82 -1.57 4.86
C ASN A 267 -7.18 -1.11 6.28
N THR A 268 -6.51 -0.05 6.72
CA THR A 268 -6.75 0.62 8.00
C THR A 268 -6.99 2.11 7.75
N PRO A 269 -7.49 2.86 8.75
CA PRO A 269 -7.62 4.32 8.62
C PRO A 269 -6.31 5.07 8.35
N ILE A 270 -5.16 4.44 8.57
CA ILE A 270 -3.82 5.05 8.48
C ILE A 270 -3.04 4.49 7.29
N PHE A 271 -3.21 3.20 7.02
CA PHE A 271 -2.43 2.42 6.06
C PHE A 271 -3.32 1.76 5.03
N TYR A 272 -2.87 1.80 3.78
CA TYR A 272 -3.39 0.98 2.70
C TYR A 272 -2.19 0.32 2.02
N LEU A 273 -1.97 -0.98 2.30
CA LEU A 273 -0.73 -1.69 1.96
C LEU A 273 -1.03 -2.97 1.19
N TYR A 274 -0.17 -3.26 0.23
CA TYR A 274 -0.13 -4.52 -0.50
C TYR A 274 1.03 -5.35 0.03
N CYS A 275 0.74 -6.51 0.61
CA CYS A 275 1.71 -7.26 1.39
C CYS A 275 1.80 -8.72 0.94
N LYS A 276 3.03 -9.24 0.87
CA LYS A 276 3.27 -10.68 1.02
C LYS A 276 3.28 -11.04 2.50
N TYR A 277 2.72 -12.18 2.85
CA TYR A 277 2.61 -12.61 4.24
C TYR A 277 2.94 -14.10 4.40
N ASP A 278 3.21 -14.49 5.64
CA ASP A 278 3.53 -15.86 5.99
C ASP A 278 2.28 -16.76 5.93
N LYS A 279 2.38 -17.89 5.23
CA LYS A 279 1.29 -18.84 4.98
C LYS A 279 0.67 -19.38 6.27
N GLU A 280 1.39 -19.34 7.41
CA GLU A 280 0.85 -19.78 8.69
C GLU A 280 -0.48 -19.09 9.07
N LEU A 281 -0.66 -17.81 8.68
CA LEU A 281 -1.92 -17.09 8.90
C LEU A 281 -3.05 -17.64 8.01
N TRP A 282 -2.76 -17.99 6.77
CA TRP A 282 -3.72 -18.59 5.85
C TRP A 282 -4.19 -19.96 6.36
N ASP A 283 -3.24 -20.81 6.75
CA ASP A 283 -3.53 -22.14 7.26
C ASP A 283 -4.40 -22.07 8.52
N PHE A 284 -4.14 -21.10 9.41
CA PHE A 284 -5.00 -20.84 10.57
C PHE A 284 -6.41 -20.43 10.17
N ILE A 285 -6.57 -19.56 9.16
CA ILE A 285 -7.89 -19.12 8.66
C ILE A 285 -8.68 -20.29 8.10
N VAL A 286 -8.06 -21.09 7.24
CA VAL A 286 -8.71 -22.24 6.58
C VAL A 286 -9.06 -23.33 7.59
N ASP A 287 -8.23 -23.58 8.60
CA ASP A 287 -8.54 -24.51 9.70
C ASP A 287 -9.76 -24.06 10.51
N LYS A 288 -9.87 -22.75 10.82
CA LYS A 288 -10.95 -22.22 11.65
C LYS A 288 -12.27 -22.04 10.92
N LEU A 289 -12.21 -21.74 9.62
CA LEU A 289 -13.38 -21.53 8.79
C LEU A 289 -13.20 -22.24 7.45
N PRO A 290 -13.16 -23.58 7.44
CA PRO A 290 -13.04 -24.35 6.20
C PRO A 290 -14.32 -24.19 5.41
N GLN A 291 -14.21 -23.83 4.14
CA GLN A 291 -15.36 -23.62 3.27
C GLN A 291 -15.13 -24.28 1.92
N GLU A 292 -16.16 -24.96 1.44
CA GLU A 292 -16.14 -25.63 0.15
C GLU A 292 -17.32 -25.15 -0.69
N ASN A 293 -17.12 -25.04 -1.99
CA ASN A 293 -18.20 -24.68 -2.89
C ASN A 293 -19.11 -25.90 -3.13
N THR A 294 -20.21 -25.99 -2.38
CA THR A 294 -21.23 -27.04 -2.53
C THR A 294 -22.35 -26.68 -3.53
N ALA A 295 -22.17 -25.62 -4.32
CA ALA A 295 -23.19 -25.18 -5.28
C ALA A 295 -23.48 -26.26 -6.33
N LYS A 296 -24.74 -26.33 -6.76
CA LYS A 296 -25.20 -27.23 -7.82
C LYS A 296 -24.92 -26.64 -9.19
N GLU A 297 -24.75 -27.49 -10.20
CA GLU A 297 -24.42 -27.08 -11.57
C GLU A 297 -25.37 -26.03 -12.17
N ASN A 298 -26.64 -26.01 -11.77
CA ASN A 298 -27.62 -25.02 -12.25
C ASN A 298 -27.62 -23.69 -11.47
N GLU A 299 -26.72 -23.52 -10.49
CA GLU A 299 -26.57 -22.31 -9.69
C GLU A 299 -25.37 -21.50 -10.19
N LEU A 300 -25.52 -20.18 -10.37
CA LEU A 300 -24.43 -19.30 -10.80
C LEU A 300 -23.16 -19.43 -9.93
N LYS A 301 -23.32 -19.77 -8.64
CA LYS A 301 -22.20 -19.99 -7.72
C LYS A 301 -21.33 -21.18 -8.10
N PHE A 302 -21.84 -22.15 -8.85
CA PHE A 302 -21.06 -23.26 -9.39
C PHE A 302 -19.92 -22.80 -10.29
N LEU A 303 -20.09 -21.65 -10.97
CA LEU A 303 -19.07 -21.06 -11.84
C LEU A 303 -17.78 -20.68 -11.08
N MET A 304 -17.84 -20.49 -9.75
CA MET A 304 -16.65 -20.30 -8.91
C MET A 304 -15.71 -21.53 -8.88
N LYS A 305 -16.11 -22.67 -9.46
CA LYS A 305 -15.24 -23.85 -9.66
C LYS A 305 -14.45 -23.82 -10.96
N SER A 306 -14.58 -22.75 -11.74
CA SER A 306 -13.98 -22.72 -13.07
C SER A 306 -12.46 -22.69 -13.03
N GLU A 307 -11.86 -23.43 -13.94
CA GLU A 307 -10.42 -23.48 -14.15
C GLU A 307 -9.98 -22.45 -15.19
N LYS A 308 -10.89 -22.10 -16.11
CA LYS A 308 -10.65 -21.18 -17.22
C LYS A 308 -11.93 -20.44 -17.61
N VAL A 309 -11.77 -19.21 -18.09
CA VAL A 309 -12.86 -18.41 -18.67
C VAL A 309 -12.46 -17.86 -20.03
N VAL A 310 -13.36 -18.00 -21.00
CA VAL A 310 -13.24 -17.39 -22.34
C VAL A 310 -14.36 -16.38 -22.51
N VAL A 311 -14.03 -15.19 -23.00
CA VAL A 311 -14.97 -14.10 -23.18
C VAL A 311 -15.12 -13.81 -24.67
N LYS A 312 -16.36 -13.71 -25.15
CA LYS A 312 -16.65 -13.30 -26.53
C LYS A 312 -17.58 -12.08 -26.50
N ASP A 313 -17.23 -11.03 -27.22
CA ASP A 313 -18.07 -9.85 -27.42
C ASP A 313 -18.27 -9.57 -28.92
N LEU A 314 -18.79 -8.40 -29.26
CA LEU A 314 -18.98 -7.95 -30.66
C LEU A 314 -17.66 -7.61 -31.37
N GLN A 315 -16.56 -7.42 -30.64
CA GLN A 315 -15.26 -6.95 -31.12
C GLN A 315 -14.25 -8.10 -31.30
N GLY A 316 -14.46 -9.25 -30.64
CA GLY A 316 -13.64 -10.43 -30.81
C GLY A 316 -13.89 -11.54 -29.77
N ILE A 317 -13.02 -12.54 -29.79
CA ILE A 317 -12.91 -13.55 -28.73
C ILE A 317 -11.63 -13.23 -27.94
N TYR A 318 -11.79 -12.98 -26.65
CA TYR A 318 -10.70 -12.81 -25.69
C TYR A 318 -10.54 -14.13 -24.92
N ASP A 319 -9.47 -14.85 -25.22
CA ASP A 319 -8.96 -15.87 -24.31
C ASP A 319 -8.05 -15.14 -23.32
N LEU A 320 -8.53 -14.97 -22.09
CA LEU A 320 -7.78 -14.21 -21.08
C LEU A 320 -6.55 -15.05 -20.68
N GLU A 321 -5.38 -14.65 -21.17
CA GLU A 321 -4.10 -15.36 -21.02
C GLU A 321 -3.72 -15.57 -19.54
N ASN A 322 -4.19 -14.69 -18.64
CA ASN A 322 -4.11 -14.88 -17.19
C ASN A 322 -5.26 -15.78 -16.70
N HIS A 323 -5.12 -17.08 -16.92
CA HIS A 323 -6.14 -18.11 -16.70
C HIS A 323 -6.66 -18.24 -15.25
N THR A 324 -5.98 -17.65 -14.27
CA THR A 324 -6.19 -17.91 -12.83
C THR A 324 -6.77 -16.75 -12.02
N TYR A 325 -6.84 -15.53 -12.56
CA TYR A 325 -7.48 -14.40 -11.88
C TYR A 325 -8.97 -14.34 -12.23
N TYR A 326 -9.28 -14.32 -13.53
CA TYR A 326 -10.64 -14.12 -14.02
C TYR A 326 -11.57 -15.31 -13.80
N ASN A 327 -11.03 -16.52 -13.61
CA ASN A 327 -11.80 -17.74 -13.34
C ASN A 327 -12.58 -17.70 -12.02
N ILE A 328 -12.09 -16.96 -11.03
CA ILE A 328 -12.76 -16.76 -9.75
C ILE A 328 -13.39 -15.37 -9.66
N GLU A 329 -12.71 -14.32 -10.17
CA GLU A 329 -13.22 -12.96 -10.04
C GLU A 329 -14.47 -12.70 -10.90
N LEU A 330 -14.55 -13.16 -12.15
CA LEU A 330 -15.74 -12.89 -12.97
C LEU A 330 -17.01 -13.52 -12.39
N PRO A 331 -17.03 -14.80 -11.96
CA PRO A 331 -18.17 -15.34 -11.25
C PRO A 331 -18.50 -14.58 -9.96
N ARG A 332 -17.48 -14.16 -9.20
CA ARG A 332 -17.64 -13.37 -7.97
C ARG A 332 -18.31 -12.02 -8.24
N GLN A 333 -17.94 -11.32 -9.32
CA GLN A 333 -18.57 -10.06 -9.72
C GLN A 333 -20.03 -10.26 -10.16
N ILE A 334 -20.32 -11.33 -10.90
CA ILE A 334 -21.70 -11.71 -11.26
C ILE A 334 -22.54 -11.88 -9.98
N LEU A 335 -22.06 -12.66 -9.02
CA LEU A 335 -22.77 -12.95 -7.77
C LEU A 335 -22.98 -11.71 -6.90
N ARG A 336 -22.03 -10.75 -6.92
CA ARG A 336 -22.13 -9.48 -6.18
C ARG A 336 -23.13 -8.48 -6.78
N SER A 337 -23.60 -8.72 -8.00
CA SER A 337 -24.41 -7.74 -8.76
C SER A 337 -25.90 -7.72 -8.38
N ASN A 338 -26.30 -8.04 -7.14
CA ASN A 338 -27.70 -8.00 -6.67
C ASN A 338 -28.70 -8.68 -7.61
N LEU A 339 -28.43 -9.94 -7.94
CA LEU A 339 -29.21 -10.70 -8.91
C LEU A 339 -30.63 -11.01 -8.42
N LYS A 340 -31.64 -10.72 -9.24
CA LYS A 340 -33.02 -11.17 -9.03
C LYS A 340 -33.42 -12.15 -10.11
N ARG A 341 -33.75 -13.39 -9.76
CA ARG A 341 -34.32 -14.35 -10.72
C ARG A 341 -35.70 -13.85 -11.16
N VAL A 342 -35.89 -13.66 -12.45
CA VAL A 342 -37.14 -13.10 -13.03
C VAL A 342 -37.95 -14.13 -13.80
N GLY A 343 -37.37 -15.29 -14.15
CA GLY A 343 -38.11 -16.38 -14.77
C GLY A 343 -37.20 -17.37 -15.49
N LYS A 344 -37.79 -18.07 -16.46
CA LYS A 344 -37.05 -18.90 -17.41
C LYS A 344 -36.74 -18.11 -18.69
N SER A 345 -35.56 -18.32 -19.26
CA SER A 345 -35.09 -17.62 -20.46
C SER A 345 -35.98 -17.85 -21.68
N ASN A 346 -36.57 -19.04 -21.80
CA ASN A 346 -37.49 -19.39 -22.88
C ASN A 346 -38.90 -18.79 -22.74
N GLN A 347 -39.20 -18.11 -21.63
CA GLN A 347 -40.53 -17.57 -21.33
C GLN A 347 -40.58 -16.04 -21.33
N ILE A 348 -39.44 -15.35 -21.40
CA ILE A 348 -39.36 -13.89 -21.33
C ILE A 348 -38.56 -13.39 -22.53
N VAL A 349 -39.22 -12.66 -23.43
CA VAL A 349 -38.55 -11.91 -24.50
C VAL A 349 -38.13 -10.57 -23.91
N PHE A 350 -36.82 -10.35 -23.77
CA PHE A 350 -36.28 -9.05 -23.37
C PHE A 350 -35.50 -8.45 -24.54
N ASN A 351 -35.86 -7.23 -24.91
CA ASN A 351 -35.33 -6.52 -26.07
C ASN A 351 -34.02 -5.79 -25.71
N GLU A 352 -32.96 -6.55 -25.46
CA GLU A 352 -31.62 -6.02 -25.20
C GLU A 352 -30.58 -6.72 -26.08
N ASP A 353 -29.59 -5.95 -26.53
CA ASP A 353 -28.46 -6.49 -27.27
C ASP A 353 -27.58 -7.32 -26.33
N LEU A 354 -27.19 -8.50 -26.81
CA LEU A 354 -26.16 -9.32 -26.17
C LEU A 354 -24.84 -8.53 -26.16
N LYS A 355 -24.22 -8.41 -24.98
CA LYS A 355 -22.94 -7.71 -24.81
C LYS A 355 -21.78 -8.69 -24.75
N PHE A 356 -21.91 -9.73 -23.93
CA PHE A 356 -20.85 -10.73 -23.73
C PHE A 356 -21.42 -12.14 -23.69
N VAL A 357 -20.63 -13.09 -24.17
CA VAL A 357 -20.77 -14.52 -23.92
C VAL A 357 -19.56 -14.95 -23.10
N LEU A 358 -19.80 -15.35 -21.85
CA LEU A 358 -18.77 -15.85 -20.94
C LEU A 358 -18.85 -17.38 -20.92
N LYS A 359 -17.75 -18.07 -21.23
CA LYS A 359 -17.66 -19.53 -21.20
C LYS A 359 -16.71 -19.95 -20.08
N PHE A 360 -17.26 -20.55 -19.04
CA PHE A 360 -16.54 -21.08 -17.89
C PHE A 360 -16.27 -22.56 -18.08
N TYR A 361 -15.04 -23.00 -17.91
CA TYR A 361 -14.67 -24.42 -17.98
C TYR A 361 -14.55 -25.00 -16.58
N VAL A 362 -15.39 -25.98 -16.25
CA VAL A 362 -15.37 -26.72 -14.97
C VAL A 362 -15.25 -28.21 -15.31
N ASP A 363 -14.22 -28.88 -14.80
CA ASP A 363 -13.93 -30.29 -15.09
C ASP A 363 -13.92 -30.59 -16.62
N GLY A 364 -13.35 -29.68 -17.41
CA GLY A 364 -13.31 -29.76 -18.88
C GLY A 364 -14.62 -29.46 -19.61
N GLN A 365 -15.74 -29.23 -18.90
CA GLN A 365 -17.03 -28.89 -19.50
C GLN A 365 -17.26 -27.38 -19.55
N SER A 366 -17.69 -26.88 -20.71
CA SER A 366 -18.06 -25.47 -20.88
C SER A 366 -19.47 -25.19 -20.33
N LYS A 367 -19.57 -24.19 -19.45
CA LYS A 367 -20.82 -23.58 -18.96
C LYS A 367 -20.90 -22.15 -19.47
N GLU A 368 -21.97 -21.83 -20.19
CA GLU A 368 -22.13 -20.53 -20.86
C GLU A 368 -23.03 -19.59 -20.06
N VAL A 369 -22.61 -18.33 -19.95
CA VAL A 369 -23.39 -17.24 -19.36
C VAL A 369 -23.50 -16.12 -20.40
N LEU A 370 -24.74 -15.75 -20.72
CA LEU A 370 -25.02 -14.65 -21.65
C LEU A 370 -25.28 -13.37 -20.85
N ILE A 371 -24.55 -12.30 -21.17
CA ILE A 371 -24.63 -11.01 -20.48
C ILE A 371 -25.23 -9.97 -21.43
N TYR A 372 -26.31 -9.34 -20.99
CA TYR A 372 -26.99 -8.21 -21.62
C TYR A 372 -26.73 -6.94 -20.80
N ASN A 373 -27.36 -5.82 -21.16
CA ASN A 373 -27.18 -4.57 -20.40
C ASN A 373 -27.67 -4.71 -18.96
N ASN A 374 -28.83 -5.32 -18.76
CA ASN A 374 -29.48 -5.47 -17.45
C ASN A 374 -29.86 -6.91 -17.08
N TYR A 375 -29.52 -7.88 -17.93
CA TYR A 375 -29.91 -9.27 -17.75
C TYR A 375 -28.75 -10.25 -17.90
N ILE A 376 -28.89 -11.39 -17.23
CA ILE A 376 -27.99 -12.53 -17.31
C ILE A 376 -28.82 -13.79 -17.61
N VAL A 377 -28.38 -14.60 -18.56
CA VAL A 377 -28.91 -15.95 -18.78
C VAL A 377 -27.87 -16.99 -18.40
N TYR A 378 -28.27 -17.95 -17.57
CA TYR A 378 -27.47 -19.12 -17.21
C TYR A 378 -28.35 -20.38 -17.23
N GLY A 379 -28.05 -21.30 -18.14
CA GLY A 379 -28.94 -22.42 -18.45
C GLY A 379 -30.34 -21.93 -18.84
N GLU A 380 -31.37 -22.48 -18.19
CA GLU A 380 -32.76 -22.03 -18.38
C GLU A 380 -33.13 -20.78 -17.57
N SER A 381 -32.25 -20.26 -16.71
CA SER A 381 -32.60 -19.21 -15.75
C SER A 381 -32.26 -17.81 -16.28
N LEU A 382 -33.20 -16.87 -16.12
CA LEU A 382 -33.02 -15.45 -16.39
C LEU A 382 -32.92 -14.66 -15.08
N TYR A 383 -31.90 -13.83 -14.96
CA TYR A 383 -31.65 -12.94 -13.84
C TYR A 383 -31.64 -11.49 -14.30
N TYR A 384 -32.23 -10.60 -13.51
CA TYR A 384 -32.13 -9.15 -13.67
C TYR A 384 -31.07 -8.59 -12.72
N SER A 385 -30.22 -7.72 -13.25
CA SER A 385 -29.31 -6.86 -12.50
C SER A 385 -29.03 -5.61 -13.31
N LYS A 386 -29.35 -4.45 -12.73
CA LYS A 386 -29.18 -3.16 -13.40
C LYS A 386 -27.71 -2.92 -13.76
N ASN A 387 -27.46 -2.57 -15.02
CA ASN A 387 -26.13 -2.25 -15.58
C ASN A 387 -25.09 -3.38 -15.47
N ILE A 388 -25.52 -4.64 -15.41
CA ILE A 388 -24.58 -5.77 -15.35
C ILE A 388 -23.60 -5.79 -16.52
N GLY A 389 -24.03 -5.44 -17.73
CA GLY A 389 -23.15 -5.42 -18.90
C GLY A 389 -21.93 -4.50 -18.70
N GLU A 390 -22.14 -3.30 -18.17
CA GLU A 390 -21.04 -2.37 -17.89
C GLU A 390 -20.19 -2.78 -16.68
N ASN A 391 -20.80 -3.41 -15.66
CA ASN A 391 -20.05 -3.94 -14.51
C ASN A 391 -19.08 -5.05 -14.93
N ILE A 392 -19.54 -5.98 -15.78
CA ILE A 392 -18.69 -7.03 -16.33
C ILE A 392 -17.63 -6.44 -17.24
N ARG A 393 -17.99 -5.50 -18.13
CA ARG A 393 -17.03 -4.79 -18.98
C ARG A 393 -15.91 -4.15 -18.16
N SER A 394 -16.25 -3.44 -17.10
CA SER A 394 -15.28 -2.80 -16.22
C SER A 394 -14.35 -3.82 -15.57
N SER A 395 -14.87 -4.98 -15.16
CA SER A 395 -14.09 -6.09 -14.58
C SER A 395 -13.11 -6.70 -15.59
N LEU A 396 -13.46 -6.71 -16.87
CA LEU A 396 -12.60 -7.19 -17.96
C LEU A 396 -11.53 -6.17 -18.38
N MET A 397 -11.69 -4.90 -17.99
CA MET A 397 -10.74 -3.82 -18.28
C MET A 397 -9.72 -3.59 -17.16
N VAL A 398 -9.87 -4.29 -16.02
CA VAL A 398 -8.85 -4.32 -14.97
C VAL A 398 -7.78 -5.34 -15.40
N PRO A 399 -6.52 -4.92 -15.61
CA PRO A 399 -5.44 -5.80 -16.03
C PRO A 399 -5.11 -6.90 -15.00
#